data_AF-A0A848ZDJ1-F1
#
_entry.id   AF-A0A848ZDJ1-F1
#
_cell.length_a   1.000
_cell.length_b   1.000
_cell.length_c   1.000
_cell.angle_alpha   90.00
_cell.angle_beta   90.00
_cell.angle_gamma   90.00
#
_symmetry.space_group_name_H-M   'P 1'
#
loop_
_entity.id
_entity.type
_entity.pdbx_description
1 polymer ?
#
loop_
_entity_poly.entity_id
_entity_poly.type
_entity_poly.pdbx_seq_one_letter_code
_entity_poly.pdbx_strand_id
1 'polypeptide(L)' 'MDKQIEEILEGLKIAIEAELTGHEFYKNAAKSTSDPTGKETFKRMAEEEMGHFNYLRHQY' A
#
# COMPACT_ATOMS: atom_id res chain seq x y z
N MET A 1 -12.75 16.03 -20.90
CA MET A 1 -11.53 15.37 -20.40
C MET A 1 -11.32 14.15 -21.27
N ASP A 2 -10.08 13.79 -21.61
CA ASP A 2 -9.82 12.65 -22.49
C ASP A 2 -10.18 11.35 -21.74
N LYS A 3 -10.98 10.47 -22.34
CA LYS A 3 -11.52 9.27 -21.65
C LYS A 3 -10.40 8.39 -21.07
N GLN A 4 -9.26 8.35 -21.76
CA GLN A 4 -8.07 7.65 -21.33
C GLN A 4 -7.47 8.23 -20.03
N ILE A 5 -7.52 9.55 -19.84
CA ILE A 5 -7.03 10.20 -18.62
C ILE A 5 -7.94 9.85 -17.44
N GLU A 6 -9.26 9.82 -17.64
CA GLU A 6 -10.21 9.41 -16.60
C GLU A 6 -9.95 7.95 -16.16
N GLU A 7 -9.72 7.04 -17.10
CA GLU A 7 -9.39 5.64 -16.79
C GLU A 7 -8.07 5.50 -16.02
N ILE A 8 -7.05 6.28 -16.37
CA ILE A 8 -5.75 6.30 -15.65
C ILE A 8 -5.93 6.82 -14.22
N LEU A 9 -6.69 7.91 -14.03
CA LEU A 9 -6.94 8.48 -12.71
C LEU A 9 -7.72 7.52 -11.81
N GLU A 10 -8.71 6.81 -12.35
CA GLU A 10 -9.44 5.79 -11.58
C GLU A 10 -8.52 4.62 -11.20
N GLY A 11 -7.67 4.16 -12.12
CA GLY A 11 -6.67 3.14 -11.82
C GLY A 11 -5.68 3.56 -10.73
N LEU A 12 -5.20 4.80 -10.78
CA LEU A 12 -4.33 5.36 -9.73
C LEU A 12 -5.02 5.42 -8.38
N LYS A 13 -6.28 5.85 -8.34
CA LYS A 13 -7.07 5.90 -7.11
C LYS A 13 -7.23 4.50 -6.49
N ILE A 14 -7.58 3.50 -7.30
CA ILE A 14 -7.70 2.11 -6.84
C ILE A 14 -6.37 1.60 -6.28
N ALA A 15 -5.26 1.88 -6.96
CA ALA A 15 -3.93 1.47 -6.49
C ALA A 15 -3.57 2.15 -5.16
N ILE A 16 -3.82 3.46 -5.01
CA ILE A 16 -3.58 4.20 -3.76
C ILE A 16 -4.37 3.59 -2.58
N GLU A 17 -5.64 3.23 -2.80
CA GLU A 17 -6.47 2.57 -1.78
C GLU A 17 -5.95 1.15 -1.44
N ALA A 18 -5.42 0.43 -2.43
CA ALA A 18 -4.82 -0.88 -2.23
C ALA A 18 -3.56 -0.81 -1.36
N GLU A 19 -2.64 0.13 -1.61
CA GLU A 19 -1.42 0.29 -0.80
C GLU A 19 -1.73 0.63 0.68
N LEU A 20 -2.73 1.48 0.94
CA LEU A 20 -3.17 1.75 2.32
C LEU A 20 -3.75 0.50 3.00
N THR A 21 -4.52 -0.29 2.26
CA THR A 21 -5.08 -1.55 2.75
C THR A 21 -3.97 -2.56 3.04
N GLY A 22 -2.97 -2.66 2.16
CA GLY A 22 -1.78 -3.50 2.33
C GLY A 22 -0.95 -3.09 3.54
N HIS A 23 -0.73 -1.79 3.73
CA HIS A 23 -0.03 -1.26 4.91
C HIS A 23 -0.68 -1.71 6.22
N GLU A 24 -1.99 -1.50 6.37
CA GLU A 24 -2.71 -1.89 7.59
C GLU A 24 -2.80 -3.42 7.74
N PHE A 25 -2.90 -4.16 6.64
CA PHE A 25 -2.83 -5.63 6.66
C PHE A 25 -1.52 -6.12 7.27
N TYR A 26 -0.37 -5.68 6.75
CA TYR A 26 0.93 -6.13 7.25
C TYR A 26 1.22 -5.62 8.66
N LYS A 27 0.80 -4.41 8.99
CA LYS A 27 0.90 -3.87 10.36
C LYS A 27 0.11 -4.72 11.36
N ASN A 28 -1.07 -5.22 10.98
CA ASN A 28 -1.86 -6.12 11.81
C ASN A 28 -1.26 -7.53 11.86
N ALA A 29 -0.73 -8.04 10.75
CA ALA A 29 0.00 -9.31 10.73
C ALA A 29 1.23 -9.30 11.65
N ALA A 30 1.99 -8.20 11.66
CA ALA A 30 3.13 -7.98 12.56
C ALA A 30 2.73 -8.00 14.04
N LYS A 31 1.54 -7.50 14.40
CA LYS A 31 1.01 -7.52 15.77
C LYS A 31 0.57 -8.92 16.19
N SER A 32 0.01 -9.69 15.25
CA SER A 32 -0.60 -11.00 15.52
C SER A 32 0.39 -12.16 15.52
N THR A 33 1.57 -12.01 14.90
CA THR A 33 2.59 -13.07 14.86
C THR A 33 3.44 -13.11 16.13
N SER A 34 3.75 -14.33 16.59
CA SER A 34 4.68 -14.61 17.69
C SER A 34 6.13 -14.81 17.23
N ASP A 35 6.35 -15.10 15.95
CA ASP A 35 7.69 -15.30 15.39
C ASP A 35 8.42 -13.95 15.22
N PRO A 36 9.59 -13.74 15.84
CA PRO A 36 10.32 -12.49 15.75
C PRO A 36 10.69 -12.12 14.30
N THR A 37 11.12 -13.09 13.50
CA THR A 37 11.52 -12.88 12.10
C THR A 37 10.32 -12.49 11.24
N GLY A 38 9.18 -13.16 11.42
CA GLY A 38 7.92 -12.84 10.75
C GLY A 38 7.41 -11.45 11.15
N LYS A 39 7.55 -11.07 12.42
CA LYS A 39 7.18 -9.72 12.89
C LYS A 39 7.98 -8.64 12.18
N GLU A 40 9.29 -8.83 12.04
CA GLU A 40 10.15 -7.87 11.35
C GLU A 40 9.89 -7.84 9.84
N THR A 41 9.65 -9.01 9.24
CA THR A 41 9.25 -9.10 7.83
C THR A 41 7.97 -8.32 7.56
N PHE A 42 6.91 -8.53 8.34
CA PHE A 42 5.65 -7.80 8.15
C PHE A 42 5.78 -6.30 8.43
N LYS A 43 6.62 -5.88 9.39
CA LYS A 43 6.92 -4.45 9.58
C LYS A 43 7.53 -3.82 8.32
N ARG A 44 8.56 -4.49 7.75
CA ARG A 44 9.20 -4.02 6.52
C ARG A 44 8.22 -3.95 5.36
N MET A 45 7.37 -4.97 5.19
CA MET A 45 6.34 -4.95 4.14
C MET A 45 5.36 -3.79 4.34
N ALA A 46 4.90 -3.53 5.57
CA ALA A 46 4.06 -2.36 5.84
C ALA A 46 4.76 -1.04 5.47
N GLU A 47 6.06 -0.91 5.74
CA GLU A 47 6.84 0.27 5.34
C GLU A 47 6.98 0.40 3.82
N GLU A 48 7.17 -0.71 3.09
CA GLU A 48 7.22 -0.75 1.62
C GLU A 48 5.91 -0.24 0.99
N GLU A 49 4.75 -0.73 1.46
CA GLU A 49 3.43 -0.28 1.01
C GLU A 49 3.23 1.23 1.24
N MET A 50 3.74 1.77 2.35
CA MET A 50 3.69 3.22 2.60
C MET A 50 4.59 4.00 1.61
N GLY A 51 5.73 3.41 1.21
CA GLY A 51 6.56 3.94 0.14
C GLY A 51 5.83 3.99 -1.20
N HIS A 52 5.15 2.90 -1.58
CA HIS A 52 4.33 2.83 -2.79
C HIS A 52 3.17 3.82 -2.75
N PHE A 53 2.44 3.91 -1.63
CA PHE A 53 1.36 4.88 -1.44
C PHE A 53 1.84 6.31 -1.71
N ASN A 54 2.96 6.71 -1.12
CA ASN A 54 3.50 8.05 -1.32
C ASN A 54 3.92 8.29 -2.77
N TYR A 55 4.51 7.28 -3.41
CA TYR A 55 4.88 7.35 -4.83
C TYR A 55 3.65 7.55 -5.72
N LEU A 56 2.61 6.72 -5.56
CA LEU A 56 1.37 6.78 -6.35
C LEU A 56 0.60 8.08 -6.11
N ARG A 57 0.51 8.53 -4.85
CA ARG A 57 -0.14 9.79 -4.48
C ARG A 57 0.54 11.01 -5.12
N HIS A 58 1.84 10.94 -5.42
CA HIS A 58 2.52 12.02 -6.15
C HIS A 58 2.16 12.06 -7.64
N GLN A 59 1.64 10.96 -8.20
CA GLN A 59 1.23 10.88 -9.61
C GLN A 59 -0.26 11.19 -9.82
N TYR A 60 -1.04 11.32 -8.74
CA TYR A 60 -2.48 11.60 -8.76
C TYR A 60 -2.75 13.09 -8.55
#